data_AF-Q6PAV5-F1
#
_entry.id   AF-Q6PAV5-F1
#
_cell.length_a   1.000
_cell.length_b   1.000
_cell.length_c   1.000
_cell.angle_alpha   90.00
_cell.angle_beta   90.00
_cell.angle_gamma   90.00
#
_symmetry.space_group_name_H-M   'P 1'
#
loop_
_entity.id
_entity.type
_entity.pdbx_description
1 polymer ?
#
loop_
_entity_poly.entity_id
_entity_poly.type
_entity_poly.pdbx_seq_one_letter_code
_entity_poly.pdbx_strand_id
1 'polypeptide(L)'
;MASEDEVSEFLGQNPETAAWLERVRGQCESDKLWRYRREFILRNLSDVCGEGEIPPPPETNHKELDRLLAYSMVWANHVFTGCRYPIQVIEKVLKMAENIKVTDAPTHTTRDELVAKVKKRGNSSSNEGVEELPRKKKKSNDHGARESSYIDDTVEIRNQPGDARERSSGKICDGYIPSTSLNKREAHSRTDVNTEFYEESGNGRPLPVSKAKSSLNPPEEAGYKHAATQGRKSHSDSRYQTAVKGPSQSSDNALKPTRRFTTEHTKERQPFFNRLYKTVAWKLVSAGGFNANLNHEELLNTSIESLKATLEIAFVPLKDLADFPQNKTSQENTVCELRCKSVYLGMGCGKTMDTAKAVAFREAVKLFLKKKVVVRICRRKFNGRDVEDLVLVDEEFRPPNLPPAVKNPHELV
;
A
#
# COMPACT_ATOMS: atom_id res chain seq x y z
N MET A 1 6.08 18.47 25.77
CA MET A 1 5.66 19.52 24.82
C MET A 1 6.83 20.36 24.30
N ALA A 2 8.06 20.24 24.82
CA ALA A 2 9.20 21.04 24.33
C ALA A 2 9.73 20.66 22.93
N SER A 3 9.65 19.39 22.50
CA SER A 3 10.32 18.95 21.26
C SER A 3 9.64 19.37 19.95
N GLU A 4 8.34 19.69 20.01
CA GLU A 4 7.57 20.05 18.81
C GLU A 4 7.99 21.40 18.24
N ASP A 5 8.29 22.34 19.14
CA ASP A 5 8.71 23.69 18.80
C ASP A 5 10.16 23.71 18.32
N GLU A 6 11.05 22.93 18.93
CA GLU A 6 12.47 22.86 18.55
C GLU A 6 12.68 22.43 17.09
N VAL A 7 12.00 21.36 16.64
CA VAL A 7 12.10 20.90 15.24
C VAL A 7 11.52 21.92 14.27
N SER A 8 10.42 22.56 14.65
CA SER A 8 9.72 23.54 13.80
C SER A 8 10.55 24.82 13.66
N GLU A 9 11.19 25.27 14.75
CA GLU A 9 12.12 26.39 14.77
C GLU A 9 13.37 26.11 13.92
N PHE A 10 13.99 24.93 14.09
CA PHE A 10 15.15 24.52 13.29
C PHE A 10 14.84 24.52 11.78
N LEU A 11 13.69 24.00 11.38
CA LEU A 11 13.28 23.98 9.97
C LEU A 11 12.90 25.36 9.43
N GLY A 12 12.43 26.27 10.29
CA GLY A 12 12.24 27.67 9.94
C GLY A 12 13.56 28.39 9.65
N GLN A 13 14.63 28.03 10.36
CA GLN A 13 15.98 28.56 10.15
C GLN A 13 16.71 27.90 8.97
N ASN A 14 16.34 26.66 8.61
CA ASN A 14 17.01 25.85 7.59
C ASN A 14 16.03 25.45 6.46
N PRO A 15 15.67 26.38 5.55
CA PRO A 15 14.66 26.13 4.51
C PRO A 15 15.07 25.06 3.50
N GLU A 16 16.38 24.90 3.24
CA GLU A 16 16.89 23.88 2.32
C GLU A 16 16.71 22.47 2.89
N THR A 17 17.02 22.29 4.18
CA THR A 17 16.78 21.03 4.90
C THR A 17 15.28 20.72 4.97
N ALA A 18 14.44 21.74 5.18
CA ALA A 18 12.99 21.58 5.16
C ALA A 18 12.48 21.12 3.78
N ALA A 19 12.96 21.73 2.69
CA ALA A 19 12.62 21.32 1.33
C ALA A 19 13.11 19.90 1.02
N TRP A 20 14.31 19.55 1.49
CA TRP A 20 14.85 18.19 1.35
C TRP A 20 14.00 17.16 2.10
N LEU A 21 13.55 17.48 3.32
CA LEU A 21 12.70 16.59 4.12
C LEU A 21 11.37 16.31 3.44
N GLU A 22 10.73 17.32 2.86
CA GLU A 22 9.48 17.14 2.12
C GLU A 22 9.66 16.26 0.85
N ARG A 23 10.87 16.21 0.27
CA ARG A 23 11.17 15.27 -0.83
C ARG A 23 11.30 13.82 -0.37
N VAL A 24 11.74 13.57 0.87
CA VAL A 24 11.86 12.19 1.41
C VAL A 24 10.59 11.69 2.09
N ARG A 25 9.62 12.59 2.34
CA ARG A 25 8.31 12.24 2.88
C ARG A 25 7.60 11.23 1.97
N GLY A 26 7.18 10.11 2.54
CA GLY A 26 6.41 9.10 1.83
C GLY A 26 5.01 9.63 1.49
N GLN A 27 4.53 9.30 0.30
CA GLN A 27 3.26 9.81 -0.22
C GLN A 27 2.03 9.39 0.60
N CYS A 28 2.15 8.35 1.43
CA CYS A 28 1.08 7.79 2.26
C CYS A 28 1.30 8.02 3.77
N GLU A 29 2.24 8.87 4.16
CA GLU A 29 2.50 9.14 5.58
C GLU A 29 1.52 10.19 6.13
N SER A 30 0.71 9.78 7.11
CA SER A 30 -0.11 10.71 7.89
C SER A 30 0.76 11.80 8.53
N ASP A 31 0.21 13.02 8.71
CA ASP A 31 0.93 14.12 9.38
C ASP A 31 1.42 13.69 10.77
N LYS A 32 0.51 13.00 11.50
CA LYS A 32 0.76 11.94 12.48
C LYS A 32 2.21 11.45 12.55
N LEU A 33 2.44 10.52 11.62
CA LEU A 33 3.62 9.66 11.51
C LEU A 33 4.79 10.41 10.89
N TRP A 34 4.53 11.28 9.91
CA TRP A 34 5.55 12.10 9.27
C TRP A 34 6.27 12.98 10.28
N ARG A 35 5.53 13.60 11.21
CA ARG A 35 6.10 14.43 12.26
C ARG A 35 7.24 13.72 13.00
N TYR A 36 6.96 12.52 13.49
CA TYR A 36 7.89 11.73 14.27
C TYR A 36 9.02 11.15 13.41
N ARG A 37 8.71 10.74 12.17
CA ARG A 37 9.74 10.25 11.24
C ARG A 37 10.69 11.37 10.82
N ARG A 38 10.20 12.59 10.65
CA ARG A 38 10.99 13.79 10.36
C ARG A 38 11.95 14.12 11.50
N GLU A 39 11.48 14.08 12.74
CA GLU A 39 12.31 14.24 13.95
C GLU A 39 13.39 13.14 14.01
N PHE A 40 13.02 11.88 13.74
CA PHE A 40 13.97 10.77 13.65
C PHE A 40 15.05 11.02 12.61
N ILE A 41 14.67 11.47 11.41
CA ILE A 41 15.63 11.75 10.34
C ILE A 41 16.57 12.87 10.75
N LEU A 42 16.05 14.02 11.18
CA LEU A 42 16.86 15.19 11.56
C LEU A 42 17.88 14.88 12.64
N ARG A 43 17.45 14.19 13.70
CA ARG A 43 18.31 13.82 14.83
C ARG A 43 19.52 12.96 14.42
N ASN A 44 19.33 12.11 13.41
CA ASN A 44 20.37 11.18 12.94
C ASN A 44 21.03 11.68 11.63
N LEU A 45 20.60 12.82 11.08
CA LEU A 45 21.13 13.35 9.83
C LEU A 45 22.53 13.91 10.03
N SER A 46 22.77 14.57 11.17
CA SER A 46 24.08 15.11 11.55
C SER A 46 25.17 14.03 11.57
N ASP A 47 24.84 12.82 12.02
CA ASP A 47 25.78 11.69 12.05
C ASP A 47 26.11 11.15 10.64
N VAL A 48 25.27 11.42 9.65
CA VAL A 48 25.39 10.90 8.27
C VAL A 48 25.99 11.91 7.31
N CYS A 49 25.63 13.19 7.46
CA CYS A 49 26.06 14.28 6.57
C CYS A 49 27.05 15.25 7.22
N GLY A 50 27.24 15.23 8.54
CA GLY A 50 27.98 16.26 9.26
C GLY A 50 27.06 17.41 9.71
N GLU A 51 27.45 18.10 10.77
CA GLU A 51 26.70 19.25 11.30
C GLU A 51 26.75 20.44 10.32
N GLY A 52 25.57 20.93 9.91
CA GLY A 52 25.45 22.10 9.04
C GLY A 52 25.62 21.83 7.54
N GLU A 53 25.86 20.59 7.12
CA GLU A 53 25.91 20.25 5.69
C GLU A 53 24.51 20.03 5.11
N ILE A 54 24.31 20.51 3.88
CA ILE A 54 23.07 20.30 3.13
C ILE A 54 23.05 18.82 2.71
N PRO A 55 22.03 18.04 3.10
CA PRO A 55 21.96 16.64 2.73
C PRO A 55 21.92 16.48 1.21
N PRO A 56 22.64 15.49 0.65
CA PRO A 56 22.64 15.28 -0.79
C PRO A 56 21.23 14.91 -1.26
N PRO A 57 20.84 15.21 -2.52
CA PRO A 57 19.54 14.85 -3.04
C PRO A 57 19.23 13.37 -2.78
N PRO A 58 18.00 12.99 -2.38
CA PRO A 58 17.65 11.61 -2.05
C PRO A 58 17.78 10.63 -3.22
N GLU A 59 17.94 11.14 -4.45
CA GLU A 59 18.20 10.35 -5.66
C GLU A 59 19.69 10.01 -5.84
N THR A 60 20.57 10.59 -5.02
CA THR A 60 21.98 10.20 -4.98
C THR A 60 22.13 8.82 -4.37
N ASN A 61 23.02 7.98 -4.90
CA ASN A 61 23.33 6.65 -4.34
C ASN A 61 24.16 6.74 -3.04
N HIS A 62 23.81 7.65 -2.13
CA HIS A 62 24.48 7.84 -0.85
C HIS A 62 24.04 6.74 0.14
N LYS A 63 24.85 5.68 0.26
CA LYS A 63 24.49 4.45 0.99
C LYS A 63 24.10 4.68 2.46
N GLU A 64 24.76 5.59 3.17
CA GLU A 64 24.44 5.87 4.57
C GLU A 64 23.12 6.63 4.71
N LEU A 65 22.79 7.49 3.75
CA LEU A 65 21.52 8.21 3.72
C LEU A 65 20.37 7.25 3.41
N ASP A 66 20.56 6.37 2.42
CA ASP A 66 19.63 5.28 2.11
C ASP A 66 19.35 4.39 3.34
N ARG A 67 20.39 4.10 4.13
CA ARG A 67 20.25 3.34 5.38
C ARG A 67 19.47 4.13 6.44
N LEU A 68 19.77 5.41 6.63
CA LEU A 68 19.03 6.27 7.56
C LEU A 68 17.54 6.33 7.22
N LEU A 69 17.20 6.54 5.94
CA LEU A 69 15.82 6.55 5.46
C LEU A 69 15.13 5.19 5.63
N ALA A 70 15.86 4.09 5.48
CA ALA A 70 15.34 2.75 5.76
C ALA A 70 15.08 2.54 7.26
N TYR A 71 16.01 2.94 8.13
CA TYR A 71 15.84 2.84 9.58
C TYR A 71 14.68 3.70 10.09
N SER A 72 14.51 4.92 9.57
CA SER A 72 13.38 5.79 9.95
C SER A 72 12.03 5.16 9.61
N MET A 73 11.95 4.47 8.47
CA MET A 73 10.75 3.74 8.06
C MET A 73 10.50 2.49 8.92
N VAL A 74 11.56 1.73 9.22
CA VAL A 74 11.47 0.56 10.12
C VAL A 74 10.98 0.96 11.51
N TRP A 75 11.52 2.05 12.06
CA TRP A 75 11.09 2.59 13.34
C TRP A 75 9.61 3.00 13.31
N ALA A 76 9.20 3.77 12.30
CA ALA A 76 7.82 4.22 12.17
C ALA A 76 6.85 3.03 12.03
N ASN A 77 7.18 2.04 11.21
CA ASN A 77 6.36 0.83 11.07
C ASN A 77 6.31 0.02 12.39
N HIS A 78 7.42 -0.05 13.13
CA HIS A 78 7.42 -0.74 14.41
C HIS A 78 6.47 -0.06 15.42
N VAL A 79 6.56 1.27 15.55
CA VAL A 79 5.79 2.05 16.52
C VAL A 79 4.32 2.18 16.13
N PHE A 80 4.03 2.55 14.88
CA PHE A 80 2.67 2.91 14.46
C PHE A 80 1.88 1.75 13.87
N THR A 81 2.53 0.79 13.20
CA THR A 81 1.85 -0.33 12.53
C THR A 81 2.09 -1.68 13.21
N GLY A 82 2.98 -1.75 14.20
CA GLY A 82 3.27 -2.98 14.92
C GLY A 82 4.10 -3.99 14.11
N CYS A 83 4.76 -3.54 13.04
CA CYS A 83 5.64 -4.43 12.27
C CYS A 83 6.79 -4.94 13.14
N ARG A 84 7.16 -6.21 12.93
CA ARG A 84 8.25 -6.87 13.63
C ARG A 84 9.41 -7.10 12.66
N TYR A 85 10.62 -6.86 13.15
CA TYR A 85 11.88 -7.00 12.42
C TYR A 85 12.85 -7.80 13.29
N PRO A 86 13.95 -8.34 12.74
CA PRO A 86 14.98 -9.01 13.54
C PRO A 86 15.43 -8.15 14.72
N ILE A 87 15.65 -8.78 15.88
CA ILE A 87 15.90 -8.06 17.14
C ILE A 87 17.02 -7.03 17.05
N GLN A 88 18.11 -7.36 16.35
CA GLN A 88 19.25 -6.47 16.11
C GLN A 88 18.87 -5.18 15.40
N VAL A 89 17.91 -5.25 14.46
CA VAL A 89 17.40 -4.08 13.73
C VAL A 89 16.53 -3.23 14.64
N ILE A 90 15.65 -3.86 15.42
CA ILE A 90 14.77 -3.17 16.37
C ILE A 90 15.58 -2.45 17.44
N GLU A 91 16.54 -3.12 18.08
CA GLU A 91 17.42 -2.52 19.08
C GLU A 91 18.15 -1.30 18.53
N LYS A 92 18.67 -1.40 17.30
CA LYS A 92 19.35 -0.28 16.63
C LYS A 92 18.41 0.89 16.39
N VAL A 93 17.22 0.66 15.83
CA VAL A 93 16.29 1.78 15.55
C VAL A 93 15.71 2.40 16.82
N LEU A 94 15.50 1.62 17.88
CA LEU A 94 15.07 2.15 19.17
C LEU A 94 16.16 3.01 19.82
N LYS A 95 17.43 2.61 19.68
CA LYS A 95 18.58 3.43 20.10
C LYS A 95 18.68 4.74 19.30
N MET A 96 18.51 4.69 17.98
CA MET A 96 18.49 5.89 17.12
C MET A 96 17.34 6.85 17.47
N ALA A 97 16.20 6.28 17.89
CA ALA A 97 15.01 7.03 18.31
C ALA A 97 14.99 7.41 19.79
N GLU A 98 16.09 7.21 20.53
CA GLU A 98 16.16 7.61 21.93
C GLU A 98 15.76 9.09 22.07
N ASN A 99 14.90 9.40 23.04
CA ASN A 99 14.28 10.71 23.29
C ASN A 99 13.14 11.17 22.36
N ILE A 100 12.80 10.41 21.31
CA ILE A 100 11.60 10.71 20.52
C ILE A 100 10.37 10.17 21.24
N LYS A 101 9.60 11.06 21.87
CA LYS A 101 8.40 10.69 22.64
C LYS A 101 7.16 10.75 21.76
N VAL A 102 6.66 9.59 21.36
CA VAL A 102 5.40 9.47 20.61
C VAL A 102 4.20 9.55 21.55
N THR A 103 3.36 10.57 21.39
CA THR A 103 2.11 10.72 22.14
C THR A 103 1.02 9.86 21.50
N ASP A 104 0.25 9.16 22.33
CA ASP A 104 -0.80 8.21 21.93
C ASP A 104 -0.31 7.18 20.89
N ALA A 105 0.81 6.52 21.19
CA ALA A 105 1.32 5.43 20.38
C ALA A 105 0.36 4.22 20.43
N PRO A 106 -0.01 3.63 19.28
CA PRO A 106 -0.85 2.43 19.27
C PRO A 106 -0.19 1.28 20.05
N THR A 107 -0.97 0.57 20.85
CA THR A 107 -0.48 -0.62 21.57
C THR A 107 -0.66 -1.86 20.68
N HIS A 108 0.45 -2.52 20.34
CA HIS A 108 0.44 -3.70 19.48
C HIS A 108 0.69 -4.98 20.28
N THR A 109 -0.36 -5.66 20.71
CA THR A 109 -0.23 -6.98 21.36
C THR A 109 -0.17 -8.09 20.33
N THR A 110 0.85 -8.95 20.42
CA THR A 110 0.92 -10.14 19.57
C THR A 110 -0.07 -11.21 20.01
N ARG A 111 -0.46 -12.11 19.09
CA ARG A 111 -1.22 -13.32 19.44
C ARG A 111 -0.51 -14.12 20.54
N ASP A 112 0.81 -14.25 20.44
CA ASP A 112 1.60 -15.01 21.42
C ASP A 112 1.61 -14.34 22.80
N GLU A 113 1.66 -13.00 22.87
CA GLU A 113 1.47 -12.27 24.12
C GLU A 113 0.07 -12.45 24.70
N LEU A 114 -0.97 -12.45 23.86
CA LEU A 114 -2.35 -12.72 24.29
C LEU A 114 -2.49 -14.16 24.80
N VAL A 115 -1.93 -15.14 24.10
CA VAL A 115 -1.93 -16.55 24.49
C VAL A 115 -1.10 -16.78 25.76
N ALA A 116 0.04 -16.11 25.92
CA ALA A 116 0.85 -16.16 27.14
C ALA A 116 0.14 -15.50 28.32
N LYS A 117 -0.59 -14.41 28.10
CA LYS A 117 -1.45 -13.79 29.13
C LYS A 117 -2.61 -14.70 29.51
N VAL A 118 -3.22 -15.42 28.57
CA VAL A 118 -4.26 -16.43 28.86
C VAL A 118 -3.65 -17.62 29.62
N LYS A 119 -2.47 -18.12 29.22
CA LYS A 119 -1.79 -19.21 29.92
C LYS A 119 -1.31 -18.82 31.33
N LYS A 120 -0.92 -17.57 31.54
CA LYS A 120 -0.62 -17.03 32.89
C LYS A 120 -1.87 -16.80 33.74
N ARG A 121 -3.04 -16.54 33.14
CA ARG A 121 -4.32 -16.43 33.86
C ARG A 121 -5.02 -17.76 34.08
N GLY A 122 -4.70 -18.80 33.30
CA GLY A 122 -5.26 -20.15 33.43
C GLY A 122 -4.79 -20.97 34.62
N ASN A 123 -3.78 -20.51 35.38
CA ASN A 123 -3.28 -21.17 36.60
C ASN A 123 -3.33 -20.27 37.84
N SER A 124 -3.98 -19.12 37.78
CA SER A 124 -4.21 -18.25 38.94
C SER A 124 -5.66 -17.80 38.96
N SER A 125 -6.51 -18.73 39.41
CA SER A 125 -7.91 -18.50 39.75
C SER A 125 -8.11 -18.87 41.21
N SER A 126 -8.54 -17.87 41.98
CA SER A 126 -9.38 -17.97 43.19
C SER A 126 -8.94 -18.92 44.32
N ASN A 127 -8.45 -18.34 45.42
CA ASN A 127 -9.16 -18.47 46.70
C ASN A 127 -8.84 -17.30 47.63
N GLU A 128 -9.89 -16.67 48.14
CA GLU A 128 -9.87 -15.89 49.38
C GLU A 128 -9.54 -16.82 50.55
N GLY A 129 -8.78 -16.34 51.54
CA GLY A 129 -8.44 -17.14 52.71
C GLY A 129 -7.31 -16.53 53.53
N VAL A 130 -7.72 -15.84 54.59
CA VAL A 130 -6.97 -15.29 55.73
C VAL A 130 -5.91 -16.26 56.26
N GLU A 131 -4.63 -15.85 56.39
CA GLU A 131 -3.76 -16.04 57.57
C GLU A 131 -2.31 -15.53 57.37
N GLU A 132 -1.64 -15.29 58.51
CA GLU A 132 -0.57 -14.34 58.79
C GLU A 132 0.86 -14.60 58.24
N LEU A 133 1.49 -13.48 57.84
CA LEU A 133 2.86 -12.96 58.13
C LEU A 133 3.89 -13.88 58.84
N PRO A 134 5.20 -13.74 58.51
CA PRO A 134 6.01 -12.89 59.39
C PRO A 134 7.08 -12.00 58.73
N ARG A 135 6.91 -10.69 59.00
CA ARG A 135 7.86 -9.62 59.36
C ARG A 135 9.38 -9.92 59.28
N LYS A 136 10.15 -8.91 58.83
CA LYS A 136 11.02 -8.10 59.74
C LYS A 136 11.77 -6.96 59.01
N LYS A 137 11.67 -5.76 59.60
CA LYS A 137 12.50 -4.58 59.33
C LYS A 137 13.22 -4.23 60.65
N LYS A 138 14.52 -3.94 60.55
CA LYS A 138 15.42 -3.21 61.48
C LYS A 138 16.05 -3.93 62.71
N LYS A 139 17.38 -4.09 62.60
CA LYS A 139 18.50 -3.79 63.54
C LYS A 139 18.32 -4.01 65.04
N SER A 140 19.12 -4.93 65.59
CA SER A 140 20.37 -4.59 66.31
C SER A 140 21.32 -5.80 66.42
N ASN A 141 22.60 -5.57 66.07
CA ASN A 141 23.86 -6.31 66.37
C ASN A 141 23.96 -7.80 65.95
N ASP A 142 25.09 -8.35 65.52
CA ASP A 142 26.46 -7.85 65.36
C ASP A 142 27.20 -8.77 64.37
N HIS A 143 28.29 -8.25 63.78
CA HIS A 143 29.45 -8.93 63.19
C HIS A 143 29.25 -10.24 62.37
N GLY A 144 29.69 -10.39 61.12
CA GLY A 144 30.68 -9.68 60.32
C GLY A 144 31.24 -10.65 59.26
N ALA A 145 31.73 -10.09 58.14
CA ALA A 145 32.59 -10.71 57.12
C ALA A 145 31.98 -11.81 56.20
N ARG A 146 32.26 -11.92 54.89
CA ARG A 146 33.06 -11.14 53.91
C ARG A 146 33.01 -11.91 52.55
N GLU A 147 33.03 -11.17 51.43
CA GLU A 147 33.39 -11.53 50.01
C GLU A 147 32.62 -12.67 49.28
N SER A 148 32.05 -12.52 48.07
CA SER A 148 32.46 -11.98 46.74
C SER A 148 32.93 -13.08 45.77
N SER A 149 32.60 -12.87 44.49
CA SER A 149 32.99 -13.54 43.23
C SER A 149 32.14 -14.75 42.78
N TYR A 150 31.51 -14.80 41.60
CA TYR A 150 31.88 -14.68 40.16
C TYR A 150 32.08 -16.07 39.50
N ILE A 151 31.57 -16.20 38.26
CA ILE A 151 31.89 -17.17 37.19
C ILE A 151 30.99 -18.42 37.06
N ASP A 152 30.10 -18.32 36.06
CA ASP A 152 29.88 -19.19 34.88
C ASP A 152 30.45 -20.62 34.87
N ASP A 153 29.62 -21.62 34.54
CA ASP A 153 29.92 -22.64 33.51
C ASP A 153 28.84 -23.74 33.43
N THR A 154 28.09 -23.72 32.33
CA THR A 154 28.09 -24.74 31.27
C THR A 154 28.00 -26.25 31.66
N VAL A 155 26.90 -26.89 31.20
CA VAL A 155 26.83 -28.26 30.59
C VAL A 155 27.06 -29.44 31.56
N GLU A 156 26.33 -30.56 31.56
CA GLU A 156 25.23 -31.13 30.79
C GLU A 156 24.95 -32.51 31.47
N ILE A 157 24.01 -33.24 30.90
CA ILE A 157 23.90 -34.71 30.93
C ILE A 157 23.37 -35.42 32.19
N ARG A 158 22.14 -35.94 32.06
CA ARG A 158 21.85 -37.35 31.68
C ARG A 158 20.92 -38.13 32.62
N ASN A 159 20.14 -38.99 31.96
CA ASN A 159 19.67 -40.33 32.37
C ASN A 159 18.41 -40.40 33.24
N GLN A 160 17.42 -41.28 33.02
CA GLN A 160 17.16 -42.36 32.04
C GLN A 160 15.70 -42.90 32.26
N PRO A 161 15.19 -43.95 31.55
CA PRO A 161 13.85 -43.93 30.95
C PRO A 161 12.91 -45.04 31.47
N GLY A 162 11.68 -45.11 30.92
CA GLY A 162 10.74 -46.21 31.12
C GLY A 162 9.63 -46.25 30.05
N ASP A 163 9.74 -47.24 29.16
CA ASP A 163 8.78 -47.96 28.31
C ASP A 163 7.37 -47.41 27.99
N ALA A 164 7.05 -47.33 26.69
CA ALA A 164 6.20 -48.31 25.97
C ALA A 164 5.51 -47.71 24.72
N ARG A 165 5.84 -48.29 23.55
CA ARG A 165 4.98 -48.76 22.42
C ARG A 165 3.67 -47.99 22.12
N GLU A 166 3.24 -47.70 20.89
CA GLU A 166 3.59 -48.12 19.52
C GLU A 166 2.72 -47.28 18.54
N ARG A 167 3.16 -47.20 17.27
CA ARG A 167 2.42 -46.83 16.04
C ARG A 167 2.10 -45.34 15.78
N SER A 168 2.86 -44.61 14.95
CA SER A 168 3.06 -44.70 13.48
C SER A 168 1.77 -44.38 12.69
N SER A 169 1.70 -43.54 11.66
CA SER A 169 2.67 -42.82 10.83
C SER A 169 1.86 -41.91 9.87
N GLY A 170 2.38 -40.75 9.47
CA GLY A 170 1.79 -39.99 8.35
C GLY A 170 1.99 -38.48 8.37
N LYS A 171 3.26 -38.03 8.38
CA LYS A 171 3.71 -36.64 8.20
C LYS A 171 3.20 -36.04 6.88
N ILE A 172 2.95 -34.72 6.85
CA ILE A 172 3.63 -33.76 5.96
C ILE A 172 3.49 -32.35 6.57
N CYS A 173 4.63 -31.66 6.57
CA CYS A 173 4.97 -30.41 7.23
C CYS A 173 4.96 -29.22 6.25
N ASP A 174 4.78 -28.04 6.85
CA ASP A 174 5.34 -26.73 6.53
C ASP A 174 5.11 -26.07 5.15
N GLY A 175 4.57 -24.85 5.23
CA GLY A 175 4.50 -23.90 4.13
C GLY A 175 4.15 -22.49 4.62
N TYR A 176 5.08 -21.86 5.33
CA TYR A 176 5.10 -20.40 5.59
C TYR A 176 4.98 -19.65 4.24
N ILE A 177 3.96 -18.82 4.06
CA ILE A 177 3.82 -17.94 2.89
C ILE A 177 4.07 -16.49 3.35
N PRO A 178 5.19 -15.85 2.97
CA PRO A 178 5.42 -14.44 3.25
C PRO A 178 4.52 -13.58 2.37
N SER A 179 3.88 -12.58 2.97
CA SER A 179 3.22 -11.48 2.25
C SER A 179 4.26 -10.72 1.42
N THR A 180 4.15 -10.80 0.10
CA THR A 180 5.05 -10.13 -0.84
C THR A 180 4.65 -8.65 -1.02
N SER A 181 5.25 -7.77 -0.22
CA SER A 181 5.43 -6.38 -0.59
C SER A 181 6.63 -6.27 -1.54
N LEU A 182 6.37 -6.23 -2.84
CA LEU A 182 7.37 -5.95 -3.89
C LEU A 182 7.80 -4.47 -3.80
N ASN A 183 9.04 -4.23 -3.35
CA ASN A 183 9.90 -3.10 -3.75
C ASN A 183 11.24 -3.16 -2.98
N LYS A 184 12.30 -3.68 -3.62
CA LYS A 184 13.65 -3.06 -3.66
C LYS A 184 14.66 -3.94 -4.41
N ARG A 185 15.26 -3.30 -5.41
CA ARG A 185 16.64 -3.39 -5.95
C ARG A 185 17.21 -4.75 -6.31
N GLU A 186 17.70 -4.84 -7.55
CA GLU A 186 19.10 -5.19 -7.77
C GLU A 186 19.64 -4.56 -9.05
N ALA A 187 20.83 -3.97 -8.91
CA ALA A 187 21.59 -3.29 -9.94
C ALA A 187 22.46 -4.30 -10.67
N HIS A 188 22.48 -4.28 -12.01
CA HIS A 188 23.64 -4.72 -12.79
C HIS A 188 23.84 -3.77 -13.97
N SER A 189 25.05 -3.25 -14.02
CA SER A 189 25.62 -2.38 -15.04
C SER A 189 25.66 -3.08 -16.41
N ARG A 190 25.45 -2.32 -17.49
CA ARG A 190 26.46 -2.09 -18.55
C ARG A 190 25.87 -1.40 -19.79
N THR A 191 26.42 -0.21 -20.04
CA THR A 191 26.88 0.32 -21.35
C THR A 191 25.90 0.48 -22.51
N ASP A 192 25.77 1.76 -22.89
CA ASP A 192 26.07 2.32 -24.22
C ASP A 192 24.93 2.78 -25.15
N VAL A 193 24.89 4.13 -25.27
CA VAL A 193 24.97 4.93 -26.50
C VAL A 193 23.67 5.28 -27.25
N ASN A 194 23.36 6.59 -27.16
CA ASN A 194 22.88 7.57 -28.15
C ASN A 194 21.66 7.28 -29.02
N THR A 195 20.79 8.29 -29.14
CA THR A 195 20.60 9.14 -30.36
C THR A 195 19.29 9.93 -30.22
N GLU A 196 19.38 11.23 -29.89
CA GLU A 196 19.11 12.41 -30.76
C GLU A 196 17.61 12.78 -30.94
N PHE A 197 17.20 13.92 -30.35
CA PHE A 197 16.84 15.21 -30.99
C PHE A 197 15.39 15.29 -31.52
N TYR A 198 14.64 16.27 -31.01
CA TYR A 198 13.95 17.29 -31.82
C TYR A 198 13.75 18.55 -30.96
N GLU A 199 14.34 19.65 -31.42
CA GLU A 199 14.14 21.02 -30.96
C GLU A 199 12.74 21.52 -31.36
N GLU A 200 12.14 22.39 -30.54
CA GLU A 200 11.27 23.43 -31.08
C GLU A 200 11.56 24.77 -30.37
N SER A 201 11.90 25.75 -31.21
CA SER A 201 12.37 27.09 -30.87
C SER A 201 11.23 28.01 -30.42
N GLY A 202 11.51 28.89 -29.47
CA GLY A 202 10.62 29.98 -29.06
C GLY A 202 11.38 31.07 -28.31
N ASN A 203 12.00 31.96 -29.09
CA ASN A 203 12.85 33.07 -28.66
C ASN A 203 12.05 34.18 -27.94
N GLY A 204 12.56 34.75 -26.85
CA GLY A 204 11.97 35.93 -26.21
C GLY A 204 12.55 36.28 -24.84
N ARG A 205 13.62 37.08 -24.83
CA ARG A 205 14.43 37.50 -23.67
C ARG A 205 13.66 38.44 -22.70
N PRO A 206 13.93 38.42 -21.38
CA PRO A 206 13.13 39.10 -20.36
C PRO A 206 13.72 40.44 -19.89
N LEU A 207 12.89 41.37 -19.41
CA LEU A 207 13.26 42.43 -18.45
C LEU A 207 12.06 42.87 -17.57
N PRO A 208 12.29 43.39 -16.34
CA PRO A 208 11.39 43.13 -15.22
C PRO A 208 10.90 44.38 -14.43
N VAL A 209 10.03 44.10 -13.44
CA VAL A 209 9.67 44.91 -12.24
C VAL A 209 8.99 46.27 -12.44
N SER A 210 7.72 46.39 -11.99
CA SER A 210 7.34 47.21 -10.81
C SER A 210 5.82 47.29 -10.59
N LYS A 211 5.47 47.44 -9.31
CA LYS A 211 4.15 47.41 -8.64
C LYS A 211 3.20 48.54 -9.08
N ALA A 212 1.89 48.26 -9.10
CA ALA A 212 0.87 49.08 -8.43
C ALA A 212 -0.51 48.39 -8.39
N LYS A 213 -1.23 48.62 -7.29
CA LYS A 213 -2.54 48.07 -6.88
C LYS A 213 -3.71 48.91 -7.41
N SER A 214 -4.93 48.34 -7.31
CA SER A 214 -6.27 48.95 -7.15
C SER A 214 -7.21 48.55 -8.30
N SER A 215 -8.09 47.55 -8.13
CA SER A 215 -9.41 47.54 -7.47
C SER A 215 -10.52 48.22 -8.30
N LEU A 216 -11.57 47.45 -8.64
CA LEU A 216 -13.03 47.75 -8.63
C LEU A 216 -13.84 47.00 -9.72
N ASN A 217 -14.55 45.95 -9.28
CA ASN A 217 -15.91 45.44 -9.59
C ASN A 217 -16.46 45.21 -11.05
N PRO A 218 -17.19 44.09 -11.28
CA PRO A 218 -18.12 43.82 -12.41
C PRO A 218 -19.60 44.11 -11.98
N PRO A 219 -20.73 43.64 -12.60
CA PRO A 219 -21.00 42.80 -13.81
C PRO A 219 -22.21 43.29 -14.70
N GLU A 220 -22.60 42.56 -15.77
CA GLU A 220 -24.02 42.33 -16.16
C GLU A 220 -24.24 41.34 -17.34
N GLU A 221 -25.36 40.60 -17.27
CA GLU A 221 -25.89 39.57 -18.18
C GLU A 221 -26.62 40.13 -19.43
N ALA A 222 -26.67 39.35 -20.52
CA ALA A 222 -27.87 39.17 -21.36
C ALA A 222 -27.72 37.99 -22.34
N GLY A 223 -28.71 37.09 -22.38
CA GLY A 223 -28.79 35.96 -23.33
C GLY A 223 -29.97 36.07 -24.30
N TYR A 224 -29.95 35.33 -25.42
CA TYR A 224 -31.11 35.03 -26.29
C TYR A 224 -30.99 33.68 -27.02
N LYS A 225 -32.13 33.16 -27.49
CA LYS A 225 -32.56 31.75 -27.66
C LYS A 225 -32.59 31.20 -29.11
N HIS A 226 -32.46 29.87 -29.20
CA HIS A 226 -33.13 28.80 -30.02
C HIS A 226 -33.59 28.94 -31.51
N ALA A 227 -33.35 27.83 -32.27
CA ALA A 227 -34.25 27.00 -33.13
C ALA A 227 -33.69 26.73 -34.58
N ALA A 228 -33.30 25.49 -34.96
CA ALA A 228 -34.06 24.38 -35.61
C ALA A 228 -34.31 24.55 -37.14
N THR A 229 -34.34 23.59 -38.10
CA THR A 229 -33.90 22.19 -38.37
C THR A 229 -34.25 21.93 -39.87
N GLN A 230 -33.70 20.85 -40.48
CA GLN A 230 -34.15 20.12 -41.71
C GLN A 230 -33.55 20.59 -43.05
N GLY A 231 -33.13 19.76 -44.03
CA GLY A 231 -33.08 18.30 -44.20
C GLY A 231 -33.09 17.96 -45.72
N ARG A 232 -32.49 16.82 -46.14
CA ARG A 232 -32.91 15.86 -47.22
C ARG A 232 -31.77 15.22 -48.04
N LYS A 233 -32.06 13.98 -48.46
CA LYS A 233 -31.25 12.89 -49.07
C LYS A 233 -31.60 12.66 -50.56
N SER A 234 -30.72 11.97 -51.31
CA SER A 234 -31.02 11.01 -52.42
C SER A 234 -29.67 10.48 -53.01
N HIS A 235 -29.28 9.19 -53.03
CA HIS A 235 -29.74 7.92 -53.67
C HIS A 235 -29.56 7.79 -55.20
N SER A 236 -28.68 6.87 -55.64
CA SER A 236 -28.78 5.92 -56.80
C SER A 236 -27.37 5.49 -57.28
N ASP A 237 -27.10 4.41 -58.03
CA ASP A 237 -27.42 2.97 -58.04
C ASP A 237 -26.54 2.34 -59.16
N SER A 238 -26.34 1.00 -59.16
CA SER A 238 -26.12 0.14 -60.35
C SER A 238 -24.71 -0.16 -60.96
N ARG A 239 -24.25 -1.40 -60.67
CA ARG A 239 -23.93 -2.55 -61.58
C ARG A 239 -22.58 -2.78 -62.32
N TYR A 240 -22.11 -4.03 -62.09
CA TYR A 240 -21.43 -5.03 -62.96
C TYR A 240 -19.98 -4.80 -63.43
N GLN A 241 -19.03 -5.64 -63.00
CA GLN A 241 -18.62 -6.87 -63.72
C GLN A 241 -17.41 -7.56 -63.03
N THR A 242 -17.38 -8.87 -63.21
CA THR A 242 -16.54 -9.90 -62.58
C THR A 242 -15.15 -9.98 -63.20
N ALA A 243 -14.10 -10.22 -62.39
CA ALA A 243 -13.22 -11.40 -62.45
C ALA A 243 -11.74 -11.13 -62.09
N VAL A 244 -11.23 -12.10 -61.33
CA VAL A 244 -9.86 -12.62 -61.20
C VAL A 244 -8.71 -11.76 -60.60
N LYS A 245 -8.24 -12.32 -59.47
CA LYS A 245 -6.84 -12.49 -59.03
C LYS A 245 -6.20 -11.39 -58.17
N GLY A 246 -6.03 -11.77 -56.90
CA GLY A 246 -4.89 -11.42 -56.04
C GLY A 246 -5.19 -10.38 -54.96
N PRO A 247 -5.26 -10.74 -53.67
CA PRO A 247 -5.29 -9.73 -52.63
C PRO A 247 -3.84 -9.30 -52.32
N SER A 248 -3.32 -8.40 -53.14
CA SER A 248 -2.51 -7.30 -52.64
C SER A 248 -3.50 -6.23 -52.18
N GLN A 249 -3.99 -6.33 -50.94
CA GLN A 249 -4.85 -5.33 -50.34
C GLN A 249 -4.37 -5.02 -48.92
N SER A 250 -3.62 -3.91 -48.86
CA SER A 250 -3.85 -2.83 -47.91
C SER A 250 -5.28 -2.87 -47.35
N SER A 251 -5.42 -3.40 -46.14
CA SER A 251 -6.66 -3.28 -45.39
C SER A 251 -6.61 -1.95 -44.63
N ASP A 252 -7.39 -1.01 -45.15
CA ASP A 252 -7.87 0.16 -44.43
C ASP A 252 -8.52 -0.31 -43.11
N ASN A 253 -7.73 -0.37 -42.04
CA ASN A 253 -8.26 -0.46 -40.69
C ASN A 253 -8.81 0.91 -40.36
N ALA A 254 -10.08 1.12 -40.74
CA ALA A 254 -10.95 2.15 -40.22
C ALA A 254 -10.73 2.25 -38.70
N LEU A 255 -10.14 3.37 -38.29
CA LEU A 255 -9.86 3.73 -36.90
C LEU A 255 -11.19 3.68 -36.12
N LYS A 256 -11.49 2.53 -35.52
CA LYS A 256 -12.54 2.44 -34.49
C LYS A 256 -12.15 3.48 -33.43
N PRO A 257 -13.02 4.45 -33.10
CA PRO A 257 -12.68 5.48 -32.14
C PRO A 257 -12.32 4.79 -30.82
N THR A 258 -11.06 4.92 -30.41
CA THR A 258 -10.57 4.42 -29.13
C THR A 258 -11.43 5.08 -28.05
N ARG A 259 -12.38 4.33 -27.48
CA ARG A 259 -13.29 4.80 -26.42
C ARG A 259 -12.46 5.16 -25.19
N ARG A 260 -11.99 6.41 -25.10
CA ARG A 260 -11.26 6.88 -23.92
C ARG A 260 -12.21 7.05 -22.76
N PHE A 261 -11.72 6.77 -21.56
CA PHE A 261 -12.50 7.04 -20.37
C PHE A 261 -12.58 8.56 -20.17
N THR A 262 -13.76 9.04 -19.80
CA THR A 262 -14.02 10.44 -19.52
C THR A 262 -14.37 10.62 -18.04
N THR A 263 -14.24 11.85 -17.55
CA THR A 263 -14.68 12.21 -16.20
C THR A 263 -16.18 12.00 -15.99
N GLU A 264 -16.96 11.85 -17.07
CA GLU A 264 -18.38 11.50 -16.98
C GLU A 264 -18.57 10.06 -16.49
N HIS A 265 -17.75 9.11 -16.96
CA HIS A 265 -17.85 7.71 -16.52
C HIS A 265 -17.54 7.55 -15.02
N THR A 266 -16.61 8.34 -14.47
CA THR A 266 -16.32 8.31 -13.03
C THR A 266 -17.49 8.90 -12.22
N LYS A 267 -18.03 10.04 -12.65
CA LYS A 267 -19.18 10.69 -12.00
C LYS A 267 -20.45 9.83 -12.03
N GLU A 268 -20.74 9.18 -13.14
CA GLU A 268 -21.89 8.28 -13.31
C GLU A 268 -21.84 7.10 -12.32
N ARG A 269 -20.65 6.53 -12.09
CA ARG A 269 -20.46 5.33 -11.26
C ARG A 269 -20.23 5.66 -9.77
N GLN A 270 -19.71 6.83 -9.44
CA GLN A 270 -19.38 7.21 -8.07
C GLN A 270 -20.53 7.05 -7.05
N PRO A 271 -21.79 7.45 -7.34
CA PRO A 271 -22.89 7.29 -6.38
C PRO A 271 -23.16 5.84 -6.00
N PHE A 272 -22.97 4.89 -6.94
CA PHE A 272 -23.11 3.47 -6.64
C PHE A 272 -22.03 3.01 -5.66
N PHE A 273 -20.77 3.37 -5.90
CA PHE A 273 -19.66 2.99 -5.01
C PHE A 273 -19.74 3.65 -3.63
N ASN A 274 -20.30 4.86 -3.53
CA ASN A 274 -20.61 5.47 -2.24
C ASN A 274 -21.66 4.66 -1.45
N ARG A 275 -22.68 4.11 -2.13
CA ARG A 275 -23.67 3.22 -1.49
C ARG A 275 -23.05 1.89 -1.10
N LEU A 276 -22.26 1.29 -2.00
CA LEU A 276 -21.55 0.03 -1.74
C LEU A 276 -20.61 0.16 -0.54
N TYR A 277 -19.87 1.27 -0.44
CA TYR A 277 -19.03 1.58 0.70
C TYR A 277 -19.80 1.53 2.01
N LYS A 278 -20.96 2.20 2.09
CA LYS A 278 -21.79 2.19 3.29
C LYS A 278 -22.29 0.79 3.64
N THR A 279 -22.76 0.03 2.66
CA THR A 279 -23.24 -1.35 2.87
C THR A 279 -22.12 -2.26 3.39
N VAL A 280 -20.95 -2.24 2.74
CA VAL A 280 -19.80 -3.06 3.13
C VAL A 280 -19.28 -2.66 4.51
N ALA A 281 -19.14 -1.36 4.79
CA ALA A 281 -18.73 -0.86 6.10
C ALA A 281 -19.67 -1.31 7.22
N TRP A 282 -20.99 -1.24 6.99
CA TRP A 282 -21.98 -1.68 7.97
C TRP A 282 -21.94 -3.19 8.23
N LYS A 283 -21.76 -4.00 7.19
CA LYS A 283 -21.58 -5.46 7.34
C LYS A 283 -20.28 -5.80 8.07
N LEU A 284 -19.20 -5.08 7.80
CA LEU A 284 -17.93 -5.27 8.51
C LEU A 284 -18.07 -4.95 9.99
N VAL A 285 -18.73 -3.84 10.35
CA VAL A 285 -19.03 -3.51 11.76
C VAL A 285 -19.86 -4.61 12.41
N SER A 286 -20.90 -5.09 11.73
CA SER A 286 -21.78 -6.16 12.24
C SER A 286 -21.03 -7.49 12.44
N ALA A 287 -20.01 -7.77 11.63
CA ALA A 287 -19.18 -8.96 11.74
C ALA A 287 -18.00 -8.84 12.74
N GLY A 288 -17.90 -7.74 13.49
CA GLY A 288 -16.80 -7.49 14.43
C GLY A 288 -15.52 -6.95 13.79
N GLY A 289 -15.62 -6.39 12.59
CA GLY A 289 -14.51 -5.83 11.82
C GLY A 289 -13.87 -6.81 10.84
N PHE A 290 -12.90 -6.31 10.08
CA PHE A 290 -12.15 -7.12 9.11
C PHE A 290 -11.25 -8.14 9.83
N ASN A 291 -11.38 -9.42 9.48
CA ASN A 291 -10.59 -10.49 10.07
C ASN A 291 -10.42 -11.66 9.09
N ALA A 292 -9.42 -12.51 9.34
CA ALA A 292 -9.08 -13.61 8.41
C ALA A 292 -10.15 -14.72 8.32
N ASN A 293 -11.01 -14.86 9.35
CA ASN A 293 -12.05 -15.88 9.41
C ASN A 293 -13.36 -15.43 8.75
N LEU A 294 -13.47 -14.14 8.42
CA LEU A 294 -14.63 -13.57 7.74
C LEU A 294 -14.73 -14.11 6.31
N ASN A 295 -15.93 -14.52 5.90
CA ASN A 295 -16.19 -14.85 4.50
C ASN A 295 -16.29 -13.57 3.66
N HIS A 296 -15.12 -13.09 3.19
CA HIS A 296 -15.01 -11.87 2.37
C HIS A 296 -15.80 -11.96 1.06
N GLU A 297 -15.92 -13.17 0.50
CA GLU A 297 -16.67 -13.43 -0.72
C GLU A 297 -18.16 -13.19 -0.53
N GLU A 298 -18.76 -13.86 0.46
CA GLU A 298 -20.18 -13.70 0.77
C GLU A 298 -20.51 -12.26 1.18
N LEU A 299 -19.66 -11.62 2.01
CA LEU A 299 -19.89 -10.24 2.44
C LEU A 299 -19.96 -9.27 1.26
N LEU A 300 -19.04 -9.37 0.30
CA LEU A 300 -19.01 -8.47 -0.85
C LEU A 300 -20.13 -8.79 -1.84
N ASN A 301 -20.34 -10.07 -2.18
CA ASN A 301 -21.41 -10.49 -3.10
C ASN A 301 -22.78 -10.04 -2.60
N THR A 302 -23.12 -10.37 -1.35
CA THR A 302 -24.40 -9.97 -0.75
C THR A 302 -24.57 -8.44 -0.65
N SER A 303 -23.47 -7.69 -0.52
CA SER A 303 -23.51 -6.22 -0.54
C SER A 303 -23.81 -5.66 -1.93
N ILE A 304 -23.19 -6.24 -2.98
CA ILE A 304 -23.41 -5.85 -4.37
C ILE A 304 -24.83 -6.23 -4.83
N GLU A 305 -25.28 -7.43 -4.49
CA GLU A 305 -26.64 -7.92 -4.78
C GLU A 305 -27.71 -7.05 -4.12
N SER A 306 -27.50 -6.62 -2.86
CA SER A 306 -28.42 -5.71 -2.16
C SER A 306 -28.61 -4.36 -2.87
N LEU A 307 -27.63 -3.96 -3.69
CA LEU A 307 -27.66 -2.74 -4.50
C LEU A 307 -28.10 -2.99 -5.95
N LYS A 308 -28.64 -4.18 -6.25
CA LYS A 308 -29.13 -4.61 -7.57
C LYS A 308 -28.05 -4.49 -8.65
N ALA A 309 -26.82 -4.84 -8.31
CA ALA A 309 -25.69 -4.91 -9.24
C ALA A 309 -25.15 -6.33 -9.30
N THR A 310 -24.33 -6.59 -10.31
CA THR A 310 -23.63 -7.86 -10.52
C THR A 310 -22.14 -7.67 -10.36
N LEU A 311 -21.46 -8.69 -9.84
CA LEU A 311 -20.01 -8.76 -9.81
C LEU A 311 -19.52 -9.54 -11.03
N GLU A 312 -18.59 -8.96 -11.77
CA GLU A 312 -17.89 -9.58 -12.87
C GLU A 312 -16.60 -10.21 -12.35
N ILE A 313 -16.45 -11.52 -12.56
CA ILE A 313 -15.28 -12.29 -12.14
C ILE A 313 -14.59 -12.84 -13.39
N ALA A 314 -13.30 -12.55 -13.56
CA ALA A 314 -12.50 -13.05 -14.67
C ALA A 314 -11.32 -13.88 -14.15
N PHE A 315 -11.14 -15.08 -14.69
CA PHE A 315 -10.00 -15.95 -14.41
C PHE A 315 -9.10 -16.04 -15.63
N VAL A 316 -7.80 -15.85 -15.43
CA VAL A 316 -6.79 -16.08 -16.47
C VAL A 316 -5.59 -16.82 -15.87
N PRO A 317 -5.09 -17.88 -16.53
CA PRO A 317 -3.84 -18.53 -16.13
C PRO A 317 -2.69 -17.53 -16.11
N LEU A 318 -1.86 -17.55 -15.06
CA LEU A 318 -0.76 -16.60 -14.91
C LEU A 318 0.23 -16.65 -16.09
N LYS A 319 0.38 -17.83 -16.71
CA LYS A 319 1.20 -18.05 -17.91
C LYS A 319 0.74 -17.23 -19.13
N ASP A 320 -0.53 -16.88 -19.20
CA ASP A 320 -1.13 -16.15 -20.33
C ASP A 320 -1.00 -14.63 -20.17
N LEU A 321 -0.54 -14.15 -18.99
CA LEU A 321 -0.38 -12.73 -18.71
C LEU A 321 1.09 -12.31 -18.89
N ALA A 322 1.39 -11.70 -20.05
CA ALA A 322 2.74 -11.25 -20.39
C ALA A 322 3.29 -10.17 -19.42
N ASP A 323 2.41 -9.39 -18.82
CA ASP A 323 2.78 -8.24 -17.97
C ASP A 323 3.02 -8.60 -16.49
N PHE A 324 2.85 -9.87 -16.12
CA PHE A 324 3.10 -10.32 -14.75
C PHE A 324 4.55 -10.79 -14.57
N PRO A 325 5.14 -10.60 -13.38
CA PRO A 325 6.47 -11.12 -13.08
C PRO A 325 6.43 -12.65 -13.15
N GLN A 326 6.98 -13.20 -14.22
CA GLN A 326 7.15 -14.64 -14.42
C GLN A 326 8.24 -15.14 -13.46
N ASN A 327 7.86 -15.48 -12.24
CA ASN A 327 8.75 -16.23 -11.38
C ASN A 327 8.74 -17.70 -11.83
N LYS A 328 9.92 -18.33 -11.93
CA LYS A 328 10.14 -19.65 -12.56
C LYS A 328 9.38 -20.81 -11.89
N THR A 329 8.63 -20.56 -10.83
CA THR A 329 8.12 -21.57 -9.88
C THR A 329 6.62 -21.83 -9.91
N SER A 330 5.83 -21.36 -10.89
CA SER A 330 4.41 -21.78 -10.96
C SER A 330 3.77 -21.66 -12.36
N GLN A 331 3.86 -22.71 -13.17
CA GLN A 331 3.03 -22.85 -14.38
C GLN A 331 1.52 -23.05 -14.08
N GLU A 332 1.17 -23.29 -12.82
CA GLU A 332 -0.20 -23.68 -12.40
C GLU A 332 -0.97 -22.56 -11.67
N ASN A 333 -0.44 -21.34 -11.61
CA ASN A 333 -1.16 -20.27 -10.92
C ASN A 333 -2.26 -19.66 -11.80
N THR A 334 -3.40 -19.36 -11.19
CA THR A 334 -4.52 -18.63 -11.78
C THR A 334 -4.63 -17.25 -11.15
N VAL A 335 -4.94 -16.24 -11.96
CA VAL A 335 -5.26 -14.88 -11.54
C VAL A 335 -6.76 -14.66 -11.64
N CYS A 336 -7.35 -14.07 -10.60
CA CYS A 336 -8.75 -13.69 -10.52
C CYS A 336 -8.87 -12.16 -10.42
N GLU A 337 -9.57 -11.53 -11.35
CA GLU A 337 -9.91 -10.10 -11.35
C GLU A 337 -11.38 -9.92 -10.99
N LEU A 338 -11.65 -8.99 -10.07
CA LEU A 338 -13.00 -8.58 -9.67
C LEU A 338 -13.32 -7.20 -10.25
N ARG A 339 -14.47 -7.10 -10.92
CA ARG A 339 -15.03 -5.84 -11.41
C ARG A 339 -16.50 -5.71 -11.04
N CYS A 340 -16.97 -4.47 -10.91
CA CYS A 340 -18.40 -4.18 -10.79
C CYS A 340 -18.70 -2.90 -11.57
N LYS A 341 -19.72 -2.93 -12.44
CA LYS A 341 -20.05 -1.81 -13.34
C LYS A 341 -18.83 -1.34 -14.15
N SER A 342 -18.07 -2.29 -14.69
CA SER A 342 -16.80 -2.06 -15.42
C SER A 342 -15.64 -1.50 -14.57
N VAL A 343 -15.83 -1.23 -13.27
CA VAL A 343 -14.78 -0.68 -12.38
C VAL A 343 -14.01 -1.81 -11.71
N TYR A 344 -12.69 -1.78 -11.81
CA TYR A 344 -11.77 -2.69 -11.12
C TYR A 344 -11.81 -2.51 -9.60
N LEU A 345 -11.99 -3.62 -8.87
CA LEU A 345 -12.09 -3.65 -7.41
C LEU A 345 -10.91 -4.35 -6.73
N GLY A 346 -10.31 -5.34 -7.38
CA GLY A 346 -9.28 -6.14 -6.75
C GLY A 346 -8.85 -7.33 -7.59
N MET A 347 -7.70 -7.89 -7.22
CA MET A 347 -7.10 -9.02 -7.89
C MET A 347 -6.45 -9.96 -6.90
N GLY A 348 -6.51 -11.25 -7.18
CA GLY A 348 -5.85 -12.29 -6.40
C GLY A 348 -5.21 -13.33 -7.30
N CYS A 349 -4.09 -13.90 -6.85
CA CYS A 349 -3.46 -15.04 -7.48
C CYS A 349 -3.49 -16.24 -6.54
N GLY A 350 -3.62 -17.43 -7.09
CA GLY A 350 -3.67 -18.69 -6.33
C GLY A 350 -3.38 -19.89 -7.21
N LYS A 351 -3.14 -21.05 -6.60
CA LYS A 351 -2.90 -22.32 -7.32
C LYS A 351 -4.18 -22.89 -7.94
N THR A 352 -5.34 -22.48 -7.43
CA THR A 352 -6.66 -22.90 -7.88
C THR A 352 -7.54 -21.67 -8.10
N MET A 353 -8.65 -21.82 -8.84
CA MET A 353 -9.62 -20.75 -9.01
C MET A 353 -10.16 -20.26 -7.66
N ASP A 354 -10.49 -21.17 -6.74
CA ASP A 354 -11.05 -20.81 -5.42
C ASP A 354 -10.07 -20.02 -4.55
N THR A 355 -8.78 -20.40 -4.56
CA THR A 355 -7.76 -19.68 -3.79
C THR A 355 -7.48 -18.30 -4.38
N ALA A 356 -7.40 -18.19 -5.71
CA ALA A 356 -7.25 -16.90 -6.40
C ALA A 356 -8.45 -15.98 -6.13
N LYS A 357 -9.67 -16.55 -6.17
CA LYS A 357 -10.93 -15.86 -5.88
C LYS A 357 -10.97 -15.35 -4.45
N ALA A 358 -10.70 -16.20 -3.46
CA ALA A 358 -10.69 -15.81 -2.05
C ALA A 358 -9.70 -14.65 -1.76
N VAL A 359 -8.51 -14.69 -2.39
CA VAL A 359 -7.54 -13.58 -2.29
C VAL A 359 -8.10 -12.31 -2.93
N ALA A 360 -8.67 -12.40 -4.13
CA ALA A 360 -9.23 -11.25 -4.83
C ALA A 360 -10.35 -10.57 -4.03
N PHE A 361 -11.27 -11.34 -3.44
CA PHE A 361 -12.32 -10.83 -2.57
C PHE A 361 -11.78 -10.17 -1.31
N ARG A 362 -10.79 -10.79 -0.66
CA ARG A 362 -10.13 -10.21 0.51
C ARG A 362 -9.47 -8.87 0.18
N GLU A 363 -8.73 -8.77 -0.93
CA GLU A 363 -8.11 -7.50 -1.33
C GLU A 363 -9.15 -6.43 -1.72
N ALA A 364 -10.25 -6.82 -2.39
CA ALA A 364 -11.33 -5.90 -2.71
C ALA A 364 -12.02 -5.36 -1.45
N VAL A 365 -12.30 -6.19 -0.43
CA VAL A 365 -12.92 -5.75 0.83
C VAL A 365 -12.02 -4.76 1.58
N LYS A 366 -10.69 -4.92 1.51
CA LYS A 366 -9.73 -3.98 2.15
C LYS A 366 -9.86 -2.55 1.64
N LEU A 367 -10.30 -2.32 0.40
CA LEU A 367 -10.53 -0.97 -0.13
C LEU A 367 -11.57 -0.20 0.69
N PHE A 368 -12.56 -0.91 1.24
CA PHE A 368 -13.66 -0.32 2.01
C PHE A 368 -13.33 -0.09 3.49
N LEU A 369 -12.16 -0.51 3.97
CA LEU A 369 -11.69 -0.22 5.33
C LEU A 369 -11.14 1.19 5.49
N LYS A 370 -10.90 1.87 4.36
CA LYS A 370 -10.34 3.21 4.31
C LYS A 370 -11.46 4.26 4.42
N LYS A 371 -11.11 5.54 4.58
CA LYS A 371 -12.08 6.58 4.90
C LYS A 371 -13.15 6.76 3.82
N LYS A 372 -12.76 6.74 2.54
CA LYS A 372 -13.67 6.95 1.43
C LYS A 372 -13.12 6.36 0.15
N VAL A 373 -13.99 5.75 -0.65
CA VAL A 373 -13.62 5.19 -1.96
C VAL A 373 -14.06 6.13 -3.08
N VAL A 374 -13.22 6.25 -4.11
CA VAL A 374 -13.44 7.08 -5.29
C VAL A 374 -13.13 6.30 -6.56
N VAL A 375 -13.95 6.46 -7.59
CA VAL A 375 -13.69 5.91 -8.92
C VAL A 375 -12.78 6.88 -9.65
N ARG A 376 -11.62 6.41 -10.09
CA ARG A 376 -10.66 7.20 -10.88
C ARG A 376 -10.33 6.50 -12.18
N ILE A 377 -9.94 7.29 -13.17
CA ILE A 377 -9.27 6.78 -14.36
C ILE A 377 -7.80 6.59 -13.98
N CYS A 378 -7.29 5.38 -14.13
CA CYS A 378 -5.91 5.03 -13.83
C CYS A 378 -5.29 4.29 -15.02
N ARG A 379 -3.96 4.37 -15.14
CA ARG A 379 -3.22 3.58 -16.14
C ARG A 379 -2.90 2.19 -15.58
N ARG A 380 -3.17 1.15 -16.36
CA ARG A 380 -2.79 -0.25 -16.09
C ARG A 380 -2.09 -0.82 -17.32
N LYS A 381 -1.23 -1.82 -17.14
CA LYS A 381 -0.65 -2.54 -18.28
C LYS A 381 -1.65 -3.56 -18.84
N PHE A 382 -1.73 -3.68 -20.15
CA PHE A 382 -2.43 -4.76 -20.85
C PHE A 382 -1.68 -5.11 -22.13
N ASN A 383 -1.20 -6.35 -22.24
CA ASN A 383 -0.38 -6.83 -23.35
C ASN A 383 0.80 -5.88 -23.68
N GLY A 384 1.54 -5.44 -22.65
CA GLY A 384 2.72 -4.60 -22.79
C GLY A 384 2.44 -3.11 -23.03
N ARG A 385 1.17 -2.70 -23.10
CA ARG A 385 0.77 -1.30 -23.34
C ARG A 385 0.08 -0.71 -22.12
N ASP A 386 0.29 0.57 -21.87
CA ASP A 386 -0.50 1.30 -20.90
C ASP A 386 -1.91 1.55 -21.47
N VAL A 387 -2.93 1.09 -20.76
CA VAL A 387 -4.34 1.31 -21.06
C VAL A 387 -5.00 2.06 -19.90
N GLU A 388 -5.96 2.92 -20.23
CA GLU A 388 -6.79 3.56 -19.21
C GLU A 388 -7.80 2.53 -18.67
N ASP A 389 -8.11 2.62 -17.38
CA ASP A 389 -9.10 1.77 -16.71
C ASP A 389 -9.83 2.55 -15.62
N LEU A 390 -11.08 2.19 -15.35
CA LEU A 390 -11.81 2.69 -14.18
C LEU A 390 -11.46 1.84 -12.97
N VAL A 391 -10.90 2.47 -11.96
CA VAL A 391 -10.40 1.79 -10.77
C VAL A 391 -11.02 2.40 -9.53
N LEU A 392 -11.53 1.54 -8.64
CA LEU A 392 -11.94 1.96 -7.31
C LEU A 392 -10.69 2.09 -6.44
N VAL A 393 -10.41 3.31 -5.98
CA VAL A 393 -9.30 3.61 -5.08
C VAL A 393 -9.82 4.27 -3.82
N ASP A 394 -8.98 4.33 -2.79
CA ASP A 394 -9.24 5.21 -1.65
C ASP A 394 -8.95 6.67 -2.01
N GLU A 395 -9.66 7.61 -1.41
CA GLU A 395 -9.58 9.03 -1.73
C GLU A 395 -8.17 9.60 -1.48
N GLU A 396 -7.52 9.15 -0.42
CA GLU A 396 -6.14 9.50 -0.05
C GLU A 396 -5.10 8.74 -0.90
N PHE A 397 -5.54 7.76 -1.70
CA PHE A 397 -4.64 6.92 -2.47
C PHE A 397 -4.23 7.59 -3.78
N ARG A 398 -2.92 7.80 -3.92
CA ARG A 398 -2.27 8.07 -5.21
C ARG A 398 -1.84 6.72 -5.78
N PRO A 399 -2.38 6.27 -6.93
CA PRO A 399 -2.28 4.87 -7.37
C PRO A 399 -0.82 4.41 -7.51
N PRO A 400 -0.30 3.54 -6.61
CA PRO A 400 0.93 2.81 -6.81
C PRO A 400 0.64 1.62 -7.74
N ASN A 401 1.57 1.34 -8.65
CA ASN A 401 1.64 0.18 -9.57
C ASN A 401 0.43 -0.78 -9.50
N LEU A 402 -0.66 -0.42 -10.20
CA LEU A 402 -1.82 -1.29 -10.31
C LEU A 402 -1.43 -2.57 -11.07
N PRO A 403 -1.98 -3.74 -10.70
CA PRO A 403 -1.69 -4.95 -11.43
C PRO A 403 -2.17 -4.84 -12.88
N PRO A 404 -1.52 -5.53 -13.83
CA PRO A 404 -1.96 -5.53 -15.23
C PRO A 404 -3.42 -5.95 -15.35
N ALA A 405 -4.14 -5.39 -16.33
CA ALA A 405 -5.51 -5.76 -16.60
C ALA A 405 -5.57 -7.18 -17.18
N VAL A 406 -6.55 -7.96 -16.74
CA VAL A 406 -6.76 -9.32 -17.24
C VAL A 406 -7.55 -9.32 -18.56
N LYS A 407 -8.37 -8.28 -18.78
CA LYS A 407 -9.11 -8.02 -20.01
C LYS A 407 -8.87 -6.57 -20.44
N ASN A 408 -9.08 -6.27 -21.72
CA ASN A 408 -9.04 -4.91 -22.23
C ASN A 408 -10.14 -4.06 -21.56
N PRO A 409 -9.80 -3.04 -20.76
CA PRO A 409 -10.79 -2.24 -20.04
C PRO A 409 -11.79 -1.52 -20.96
N HIS A 410 -11.35 -1.15 -22.17
CA HIS A 410 -12.18 -0.43 -23.15
C HIS A 410 -13.30 -1.31 -23.75
N GLU A 411 -13.21 -2.64 -23.64
CA GLU A 411 -14.25 -3.56 -24.09
C GLU A 411 -15.35 -3.76 -23.03
N LEU A 412 -15.16 -3.24 -21.82
CA LEU A 412 -16.08 -3.42 -20.70
C LEU A 412 -17.07 -2.25 -20.54
N VAL A 413 -17.00 -1.20 -21.37
CA VAL A 413 -17.71 0.10 -21.20
C VAL A 413 -18.74 0.39 -22.27
#